data_AF-A0A5C8T0J4-F1
#
_entry.id   AF-A0A5C8T0J4-F1
#
_cell.length_a   1.000
_cell.length_b   1.000
_cell.length_c   1.000
_cell.angle_alpha   90.00
_cell.angle_beta   90.00
_cell.angle_gamma   90.00
#
_symmetry.space_group_name_H-M   'P 1'
#
loop_
_entity.id
_entity.type
_entity.pdbx_description
1 polymer ?
#
loop_
_entity_poly.entity_id
_entity_poly.type
_entity_poly.pdbx_seq_one_letter_code
_entity_poly.pdbx_strand_id
1 'polypeptide(L)'
;GIAELIESAPEPHRRAAAKLFLRRLRPLLIAIARAIRDDADLDLPRLEPAIERATAGLEATPILARLAERIVERVRIGAKLSTPEGYRPGGALADGGSLGWRTRFFGPLRTNFTLASANLRHAVRASAVCAPALAATLIWAGPFSHWLVMTVVLTMQPFYAATWQRALERIGGTVLGGLVGALLAQMATTPLMQIALILPLSIVGFAARQVSYGFFVACLTPLIVLLIEVITPGHSSWEVVGMRALFTILGGLIAVVSCLLLWPIWEPDQVRKELRRALASHAAFAEAALADTAPPERE
;
A
#
# COMPACT_ATOMS: atom_id res chain seq x y z
N GLY A 1 23.09 -28.62 9.34
CA GLY A 1 21.83 -27.84 9.21
C GLY A 1 20.77 -28.24 10.23
N ILE A 2 19.68 -27.48 10.43
CA ILE A 2 18.59 -27.82 11.40
C ILE A 2 18.00 -29.21 11.14
N ALA A 3 17.89 -29.60 9.86
CA ALA A 3 17.51 -30.94 9.46
C ALA A 3 18.48 -31.98 10.03
N GLU A 4 19.78 -31.78 9.81
CA GLU A 4 20.88 -32.58 10.36
C GLU A 4 20.89 -32.62 11.90
N LEU A 5 20.52 -31.53 12.60
CA LEU A 5 20.43 -31.50 14.07
C LEU A 5 19.22 -32.28 14.60
N ILE A 6 18.12 -32.32 13.84
CA ILE A 6 16.94 -33.13 14.16
C ILE A 6 17.19 -34.61 13.79
N GLU A 7 17.94 -34.86 12.72
CA GLU A 7 18.24 -36.20 12.20
C GLU A 7 19.41 -36.87 12.92
N SER A 8 20.39 -36.11 13.44
CA SER A 8 21.55 -36.65 14.18
C SER A 8 21.39 -36.65 15.70
N ALA A 9 20.33 -36.07 16.27
CA ALA A 9 20.09 -36.13 17.71
C ALA A 9 19.88 -37.59 18.15
N PRO A 10 20.82 -38.20 18.93
CA PRO A 10 20.74 -39.61 19.31
C PRO A 10 19.57 -39.90 20.26
N GLU A 11 18.99 -38.84 20.83
CA GLU A 11 18.05 -38.87 21.94
C GLU A 11 16.60 -38.62 21.45
N PRO A 12 15.68 -39.62 21.55
CA PRO A 12 14.29 -39.49 21.11
C PRO A 12 13.54 -38.33 21.80
N HIS A 13 13.99 -37.92 22.99
CA HIS A 13 13.42 -36.80 23.75
C HIS A 13 13.70 -35.43 23.10
N ARG A 14 14.87 -35.24 22.45
CA ARG A 14 15.20 -33.97 21.76
C ARG A 14 14.38 -33.77 20.49
N ARG A 15 14.15 -34.85 19.72
CA ARG A 15 13.29 -34.82 18.52
C ARG A 15 11.83 -34.53 18.89
N ALA A 16 11.34 -35.11 19.99
CA ALA A 16 10.00 -34.85 20.50
C ALA A 16 9.83 -33.38 20.92
N ALA A 17 10.81 -32.82 21.65
CA ALA A 17 10.81 -31.41 22.05
C ALA A 17 10.84 -30.45 20.86
N ALA A 18 11.67 -30.70 19.84
CA ALA A 18 11.73 -29.90 18.62
C ALA A 18 10.41 -29.93 17.82
N LYS A 19 9.80 -31.11 17.66
CA LYS A 19 8.48 -31.23 17.00
C LYS A 19 7.39 -30.51 17.79
N LEU A 20 7.42 -30.60 19.12
CA LEU A 20 6.47 -29.91 19.98
C LEU A 20 6.61 -28.38 19.85
N PHE A 21 7.84 -27.86 19.85
CA PHE A 21 8.14 -26.45 19.64
C PHE A 21 7.60 -25.94 18.30
N LEU A 22 7.94 -26.62 17.19
CA LEU A 22 7.48 -26.24 15.86
C LEU A 22 5.96 -26.26 15.74
N ARG A 23 5.29 -27.24 16.38
CA ARG A 23 3.83 -27.33 16.39
C ARG A 23 3.19 -26.18 17.16
N ARG A 24 3.83 -25.72 18.25
CA ARG A 24 3.36 -24.57 19.06
C ARG A 24 3.72 -23.22 18.46
N LEU A 25 4.77 -23.13 17.62
CA LEU A 25 5.14 -21.92 16.90
C LEU A 25 4.20 -21.61 15.72
N ARG A 26 3.64 -22.65 15.09
CA ARG A 26 2.69 -22.52 13.98
C ARG A 26 1.53 -21.54 14.24
N PRO A 27 0.73 -21.64 15.32
CA PRO A 27 -0.37 -20.70 15.58
C PRO A 27 0.11 -19.26 15.78
N LEU A 28 1.30 -19.07 16.35
CA LEU A 28 1.90 -17.74 16.53
C LEU A 28 2.24 -17.09 15.18
N LEU A 29 2.87 -17.86 14.28
CA LEU A 29 3.17 -17.41 12.92
C LEU A 29 1.89 -17.11 12.12
N ILE A 30 0.82 -17.89 12.31
CA ILE A 30 -0.48 -17.63 11.69
C ILE A 30 -1.10 -16.34 12.22
N ALA A 31 -1.02 -16.09 13.53
CA ALA A 31 -1.53 -14.85 14.13
C ALA A 31 -0.79 -13.63 13.58
N ILE A 32 0.54 -13.70 13.51
CA ILE A 32 1.37 -12.64 12.92
C ILE A 32 1.05 -12.45 11.44
N ALA A 33 0.91 -13.53 10.68
CA ALA A 33 0.57 -13.45 9.25
C ALA A 33 -0.82 -12.85 9.00
N ARG A 34 -1.80 -13.09 9.89
CA ARG A 34 -3.12 -12.45 9.80
C ARG A 34 -3.03 -10.96 10.15
N ALA A 35 -2.33 -10.60 11.22
CA ALA A 35 -2.12 -9.20 11.59
C ALA A 35 -1.48 -8.40 10.44
N ILE A 36 -0.46 -8.97 9.78
CA ILE A 36 0.16 -8.36 8.59
C ILE A 36 -0.82 -8.26 7.41
N ARG A 37 -1.65 -9.29 7.18
CA ARG A 37 -2.60 -9.31 6.07
C ARG A 37 -3.71 -8.28 6.23
N ASP A 38 -4.18 -8.12 7.46
CA ASP A 38 -5.33 -7.29 7.80
C ASP A 38 -4.91 -5.87 8.21
N ASP A 39 -3.61 -5.53 8.07
CA ASP A 39 -2.98 -4.27 8.52
C ASP A 39 -3.36 -3.90 9.96
N ALA A 40 -3.43 -4.93 10.82
CA ALA A 40 -3.86 -4.83 12.19
C ALA A 40 -2.67 -4.82 13.15
N ASP A 41 -2.75 -4.00 14.19
CA ASP A 41 -1.72 -3.91 15.21
C ASP A 41 -1.53 -5.26 15.93
N LEU A 42 -0.26 -5.63 16.14
CA LEU A 42 0.11 -6.81 16.91
C LEU A 42 -0.04 -6.51 18.41
N ASP A 43 -1.16 -6.92 18.99
CA ASP A 43 -1.43 -6.83 20.43
C ASP A 43 -0.53 -7.81 21.23
N LEU A 44 0.63 -7.32 21.65
CA LEU A 44 1.62 -8.03 22.46
C LEU A 44 1.03 -8.70 23.71
N PRO A 45 0.25 -8.01 24.56
CA PRO A 45 -0.45 -8.62 25.69
C PRO A 45 -1.27 -9.87 25.35
N ARG A 46 -1.88 -9.93 24.15
CA ARG A 46 -2.63 -11.12 23.70
C ARG A 46 -1.74 -12.24 23.18
N LEU A 47 -0.53 -11.92 22.72
CA LEU A 47 0.44 -12.88 22.18
C LEU A 47 1.32 -13.51 23.27
N GLU A 48 1.57 -12.81 24.37
CA GLU A 48 2.42 -13.25 25.48
C GLU A 48 2.06 -14.66 26.01
N PRO A 49 0.78 -15.01 26.26
CA PRO A 49 0.42 -16.35 26.75
C PRO A 49 0.64 -17.46 25.72
N ALA A 50 0.63 -17.12 24.42
CA ALA A 50 0.91 -18.07 23.34
C ALA A 50 2.42 -18.28 23.17
N ILE A 51 3.20 -17.22 23.37
CA ILE A 51 4.67 -17.24 23.41
C ILE A 51 5.15 -18.12 24.56
N GLU A 52 4.66 -17.90 25.78
CA GLU A 52 5.02 -18.68 26.97
C GLU A 52 4.69 -20.17 26.80
N ARG A 53 3.53 -20.49 26.22
CA ARG A 53 3.17 -21.87 25.90
C ARG A 53 4.10 -22.49 24.86
N ALA A 54 4.57 -21.72 23.89
CA ALA A 54 5.50 -22.21 22.88
C ALA A 54 6.88 -22.50 23.45
N THR A 55 7.34 -21.74 24.45
CA THR A 55 8.64 -21.93 25.11
C THR A 55 8.62 -22.92 26.28
N ALA A 56 7.45 -23.19 26.86
CA ALA A 56 7.29 -24.09 28.00
C ALA A 56 7.80 -25.52 27.70
N GLY A 57 8.75 -25.99 28.52
CA GLY A 57 9.34 -27.33 28.44
C GLY A 57 10.60 -27.44 27.58
N LEU A 58 11.11 -26.31 27.04
CA LEU A 58 12.36 -26.28 26.28
C LEU A 58 13.60 -26.18 27.16
N GLU A 59 13.44 -25.91 28.46
CA GLU A 59 14.51 -25.80 29.46
C GLU A 59 15.41 -27.04 29.52
N ALA A 60 14.83 -28.21 29.23
CA ALA A 60 15.56 -29.49 29.20
C ALA A 60 16.55 -29.61 28.04
N THR A 61 16.51 -28.70 27.04
CA THR A 61 17.44 -28.70 25.90
C THR A 61 18.05 -27.30 25.74
N PRO A 62 19.27 -27.06 26.26
CA PRO A 62 19.88 -25.72 26.32
C PRO A 62 19.95 -24.99 24.98
N ILE A 63 20.20 -25.73 23.89
CA ILE A 63 20.26 -25.19 22.51
C ILE A 63 18.86 -24.73 22.06
N LEU A 64 17.83 -25.52 22.34
CA LEU A 64 16.45 -25.26 21.93
C LEU A 64 15.84 -24.11 22.75
N ALA A 65 16.17 -24.03 24.05
CA ALA A 65 15.81 -22.91 24.92
C ALA A 65 16.37 -21.58 24.41
N ARG A 66 17.67 -21.51 24.10
CA ARG A 66 18.30 -20.29 23.57
C ARG A 66 17.76 -19.87 22.21
N LEU A 67 17.48 -20.83 21.32
CA LEU A 67 16.85 -20.53 20.03
C LEU A 67 15.44 -19.99 20.21
N ALA A 68 14.67 -20.59 21.11
CA ALA A 68 13.31 -20.15 21.39
C ALA A 68 13.32 -18.75 22.03
N GLU A 69 14.23 -18.46 22.97
CA GLU A 69 14.43 -17.11 23.51
C GLU A 69 14.77 -16.10 22.41
N ARG A 70 15.73 -16.39 21.53
CA ARG A 70 16.09 -15.47 20.42
C ARG A 70 14.93 -15.25 19.44
N ILE A 71 14.14 -16.29 19.14
CA ILE A 71 12.94 -16.19 18.27
C ILE A 71 11.87 -15.34 18.96
N VAL A 72 11.61 -15.58 20.24
CA VAL A 72 10.62 -14.85 21.04
C VAL A 72 11.02 -13.40 21.21
N GLU A 73 12.28 -13.12 21.49
CA GLU A 73 12.81 -11.77 21.59
C GLU A 73 12.63 -11.02 20.27
N ARG A 74 12.90 -11.65 19.13
CA ARG A 74 12.67 -11.08 17.79
C ARG A 74 11.19 -10.87 17.48
N VAL A 75 10.30 -11.77 17.91
CA VAL A 75 8.84 -11.57 17.80
C VAL A 75 8.41 -10.40 18.67
N ARG A 76 8.94 -10.27 19.89
CA ARG A 76 8.63 -9.18 20.82
C ARG A 76 9.14 -7.84 20.29
N ILE A 77 10.37 -7.81 19.76
CA ILE A 77 10.95 -6.66 19.06
C ILE A 77 10.13 -6.33 17.82
N GLY A 78 9.80 -7.34 17.00
CA GLY A 78 9.00 -7.19 15.79
C GLY A 78 7.62 -6.62 16.07
N ALA A 79 6.93 -7.13 17.10
CA ALA A 79 5.64 -6.64 17.54
C ALA A 79 5.71 -5.23 18.15
N LYS A 80 6.81 -4.88 18.84
CA LYS A 80 7.07 -3.52 19.34
C LYS A 80 7.47 -2.54 18.23
N LEU A 81 8.10 -3.01 17.16
CA LEU A 81 8.55 -2.19 16.03
C LEU A 81 7.49 -2.08 14.92
N SER A 82 6.59 -3.05 14.80
CA SER A 82 5.51 -3.06 13.80
C SER A 82 4.51 -1.92 14.00
N THR A 83 4.56 -1.27 15.16
CA THR A 83 3.96 0.05 15.39
C THR A 83 4.84 0.78 16.39
N PRO A 84 5.52 1.88 16.02
CA PRO A 84 5.99 2.83 17.01
C PRO A 84 4.78 3.17 17.88
N GLU A 85 4.91 3.12 19.21
CA GLU A 85 3.87 3.60 20.10
C GLU A 85 3.37 4.96 19.59
N GLY A 86 2.13 5.03 19.13
CA GLY A 86 1.52 6.27 18.65
C GLY A 86 1.50 6.52 17.13
N TYR A 87 1.83 5.55 16.25
CA TYR A 87 1.54 5.74 14.82
C TYR A 87 0.03 5.67 14.54
N ARG A 88 -0.62 6.84 14.61
CA ARG A 88 -1.90 7.09 13.95
C ARG A 88 -1.60 7.61 12.54
N PRO A 89 -2.34 7.22 11.48
CA PRO A 89 -2.23 7.88 10.19
C PRO A 89 -2.52 9.38 10.38
N GLY A 90 -1.49 10.23 10.29
CA GLY A 90 -1.57 11.68 10.56
C GLY A 90 -1.13 12.15 11.96
N GLY A 91 -0.69 11.25 12.84
CA GLY A 91 -0.06 11.59 14.12
C GLY A 91 1.42 11.90 13.95
N ALA A 92 1.87 13.06 14.45
CA ALA A 92 3.30 13.38 14.51
C ALA A 92 3.99 12.40 15.47
N LEU A 93 5.10 11.78 15.03
CA LEU A 93 5.98 10.97 15.86
C LEU A 93 6.51 11.84 17.00
N ALA A 94 5.94 11.71 18.19
CA ALA A 94 6.54 12.24 19.40
C ALA A 94 7.73 11.35 19.78
N ASP A 95 8.88 11.99 20.05
CA ASP A 95 10.03 11.43 20.76
C ASP A 95 11.02 10.49 20.03
N GLY A 96 11.34 10.81 18.78
CA GLY A 96 12.58 10.34 18.15
C GLY A 96 13.37 11.54 17.62
N GLY A 97 14.61 11.73 18.08
CA GLY A 97 15.49 12.83 17.64
C GLY A 97 15.39 13.04 16.14
N SER A 98 14.95 14.23 15.73
CA SER A 98 14.61 14.52 14.33
C SER A 98 15.80 14.16 13.45
N LEU A 99 15.66 13.13 12.61
CA LEU A 99 16.59 12.87 11.52
C LEU A 99 16.88 14.20 10.83
N GLY A 100 18.16 14.54 10.66
CA GLY A 100 18.56 15.79 10.01
C GLY A 100 17.79 15.97 8.71
N TRP A 101 17.33 17.18 8.41
CA TRP A 101 16.45 17.45 7.25
C TRP A 101 16.98 16.83 5.94
N ARG A 102 18.31 16.77 5.77
CA ARG A 102 18.97 16.11 4.65
C ARG A 102 18.69 14.61 4.58
N THR A 103 18.75 13.86 5.67
CA THR A 103 18.48 12.41 5.64
C THR A 103 16.98 12.14 5.45
N ARG A 104 16.11 12.99 5.98
CA ARG A 104 14.65 12.91 5.74
C ARG A 104 14.27 13.15 4.28
N PHE A 105 14.90 14.12 3.61
CA PHE A 105 14.61 14.44 2.21
C PHE A 105 15.39 13.57 1.21
N PHE A 106 16.70 13.42 1.38
CA PHE A 106 17.56 12.68 0.44
C PHE A 106 17.61 11.16 0.69
N GLY A 107 17.24 10.70 1.89
CA GLY A 107 17.18 9.28 2.23
C GLY A 107 16.26 8.51 1.27
N PRO A 108 14.97 8.87 1.16
CA PRO A 108 14.04 8.20 0.25
C PRO A 108 14.46 8.27 -1.22
N LEU A 109 15.03 9.39 -1.65
CA LEU A 109 15.53 9.57 -3.02
C LEU A 109 16.66 8.59 -3.32
N ARG A 110 17.67 8.50 -2.46
CA ARG A 110 18.79 7.56 -2.63
C ARG A 110 18.35 6.11 -2.61
N THR A 111 17.43 5.75 -1.71
CA THR A 111 16.91 4.37 -1.62
C THR A 111 16.09 3.97 -2.84
N ASN A 112 15.40 4.93 -3.48
CA ASN A 112 14.59 4.68 -4.67
C ASN A 112 15.33 4.92 -5.99
N PHE A 113 16.56 5.45 -5.98
CA PHE A 113 17.38 5.73 -7.18
C PHE A 113 18.02 4.47 -7.79
N THR A 114 17.22 3.42 -7.94
CA THR A 114 17.64 2.19 -8.61
C THR A 114 16.56 1.77 -9.60
N LEU A 115 16.96 1.28 -10.77
CA LEU A 115 16.02 0.77 -11.77
C LEU A 115 15.22 -0.46 -11.28
N ALA A 116 15.63 -1.05 -10.15
CA ALA A 116 14.88 -2.07 -9.43
C ALA A 116 13.70 -1.51 -8.62
N SER A 117 13.70 -0.22 -8.27
CA SER A 117 12.61 0.40 -7.51
C SER A 117 11.36 0.56 -8.35
N ALA A 118 10.22 0.10 -7.81
CA ALA A 118 8.91 0.33 -8.40
C ALA A 118 8.56 1.82 -8.51
N ASN A 119 9.03 2.64 -7.57
CA ASN A 119 8.75 4.07 -7.53
C ASN A 119 9.48 4.82 -8.66
N LEU A 120 10.75 4.50 -8.93
CA LEU A 120 11.49 5.14 -10.02
C LEU A 120 10.92 4.74 -11.38
N ARG A 121 10.61 3.44 -11.57
CA ARG A 121 9.98 2.96 -12.81
C ARG A 121 8.63 3.63 -13.05
N HIS A 122 7.82 3.77 -11.99
CA HIS A 122 6.56 4.50 -12.06
C HIS A 122 6.78 5.97 -12.43
N ALA A 123 7.72 6.67 -11.78
CA ALA A 123 8.00 8.07 -12.07
C ALA A 123 8.46 8.28 -13.52
N VAL A 124 9.37 7.43 -14.03
CA VAL A 124 9.83 7.48 -15.42
C VAL A 124 8.68 7.20 -16.40
N ARG A 125 7.86 6.17 -16.14
CA ARG A 125 6.67 5.88 -16.93
C ARG A 125 5.69 7.05 -16.91
N ALA A 126 5.46 7.65 -15.75
CA ALA A 126 4.52 8.76 -15.58
C ALA A 126 4.98 9.94 -16.42
N SER A 127 6.26 10.30 -16.35
CA SER A 127 6.85 11.36 -17.16
C SER A 127 6.76 11.05 -18.66
N ALA A 128 7.08 9.82 -19.07
CA ALA A 128 7.06 9.40 -20.48
C ALA A 128 5.64 9.44 -21.09
N VAL A 129 4.59 9.25 -20.30
CA VAL A 129 3.20 9.28 -20.76
C VAL A 129 2.60 10.67 -20.62
N CYS A 130 2.85 11.34 -19.50
CA CYS A 130 2.25 12.65 -19.19
C CYS A 130 2.87 13.78 -20.02
N ALA A 131 4.16 13.71 -20.38
CA ALA A 131 4.78 14.76 -21.18
C ALA A 131 4.20 14.83 -22.61
N PRO A 132 4.04 13.72 -23.36
CA PRO A 132 3.33 13.74 -24.63
C PRO A 132 1.85 14.12 -24.49
N ALA A 133 1.16 13.64 -23.44
CA ALA A 133 -0.23 14.02 -23.19
C ALA A 133 -0.36 15.54 -22.95
N LEU A 134 0.55 16.13 -22.17
CA LEU A 134 0.61 17.57 -21.95
C LEU A 134 0.91 18.31 -23.26
N ALA A 135 1.92 17.89 -24.02
CA ALA A 135 2.25 18.49 -25.31
C ALA A 135 1.05 18.48 -26.27
N ALA A 136 0.33 17.36 -26.34
CA ALA A 136 -0.89 17.25 -27.13
C ALA A 136 -1.97 18.25 -26.67
N THR A 137 -2.16 18.44 -25.37
CA THR A 137 -3.12 19.43 -24.85
C THR A 137 -2.72 20.89 -25.13
N LEU A 138 -1.42 21.17 -25.26
CA LEU A 138 -0.91 22.50 -25.60
C LEU A 138 -1.04 22.80 -27.10
N ILE A 139 -0.85 21.79 -27.96
CA ILE A 139 -0.99 21.93 -29.42
C ILE A 139 -2.47 21.98 -29.81
N TRP A 140 -3.29 21.12 -29.19
CA TRP A 140 -4.71 21.01 -29.46
C TRP A 140 -5.53 21.53 -28.26
N ALA A 141 -5.62 22.86 -28.17
CA ALA A 141 -6.32 23.59 -27.11
C ALA A 141 -7.85 23.58 -27.31
N GLY A 142 -8.44 22.38 -27.38
CA GLY A 142 -9.89 22.22 -27.34
C GLY A 142 -10.49 22.50 -25.96
N PRO A 143 -11.82 22.69 -25.84
CA PRO A 143 -12.48 22.88 -24.56
C PRO A 143 -12.11 21.75 -23.59
N PHE A 144 -11.73 22.11 -22.37
CA PHE A 144 -11.41 21.16 -21.29
C PHE A 144 -10.27 20.16 -21.59
N SER A 145 -9.43 20.39 -22.61
CA SER A 145 -8.34 19.46 -23.00
C SER A 145 -7.39 19.11 -21.84
N HIS A 146 -7.16 20.05 -20.92
CA HIS A 146 -6.37 19.85 -19.70
C HIS A 146 -6.85 18.69 -18.80
N TRP A 147 -8.10 18.24 -18.91
CA TRP A 147 -8.60 17.08 -18.17
C TRP A 147 -7.98 15.76 -18.60
N LEU A 148 -7.48 15.66 -19.84
CA LEU A 148 -6.82 14.46 -20.33
C LEU A 148 -5.58 14.16 -19.48
N VAL A 149 -4.62 15.10 -19.45
CA VAL A 149 -3.37 14.93 -18.70
C VAL A 149 -3.62 14.80 -17.20
N MET A 150 -4.56 15.58 -16.65
CA MET A 150 -4.98 15.45 -15.25
C MET A 150 -5.49 14.04 -14.94
N THR A 151 -6.29 13.46 -15.83
CA THR A 151 -6.82 12.11 -15.64
C THR A 151 -5.74 11.06 -15.76
N VAL A 152 -4.85 11.15 -16.74
CA VAL A 152 -3.70 10.24 -16.86
C VAL A 152 -2.90 10.23 -15.55
N VAL A 153 -2.52 11.40 -15.04
CA VAL A 153 -1.75 11.53 -13.80
C VAL A 153 -2.49 10.93 -12.60
N LEU A 154 -3.78 11.24 -12.45
CA LEU A 154 -4.57 10.78 -11.30
C LEU A 154 -4.94 9.30 -11.36
N THR A 155 -5.02 8.73 -12.56
CA THR A 155 -5.36 7.33 -12.76
C THR A 155 -4.13 6.42 -12.65
N MET A 156 -2.98 6.86 -13.13
CA MET A 156 -1.80 6.01 -13.16
C MET A 156 -1.30 5.71 -11.74
N GLN A 157 -1.16 4.42 -11.42
CA GLN A 157 -0.60 3.96 -10.15
C GLN A 157 0.74 3.23 -10.40
N PRO A 158 1.55 2.96 -9.35
CA PRO A 158 2.79 2.20 -9.50
C PRO A 158 2.56 0.80 -10.07
N PHE A 159 1.46 0.15 -9.65
CA PHE A 159 1.11 -1.20 -10.03
C PHE A 159 -0.02 -1.26 -11.07
N TYR A 160 -0.04 -2.32 -11.86
CA TYR A 160 -1.04 -2.51 -12.92
C TYR A 160 -2.46 -2.68 -12.35
N ALA A 161 -2.64 -3.61 -11.40
CA ALA A 161 -3.96 -3.86 -10.80
C ALA A 161 -4.53 -2.60 -10.15
N ALA A 162 -3.70 -1.85 -9.43
CA ALA A 162 -4.07 -0.55 -8.87
C ALA A 162 -4.46 0.47 -9.95
N THR A 163 -3.75 0.53 -11.08
CA THR A 163 -4.08 1.44 -12.20
C THR A 163 -5.42 1.05 -12.84
N TRP A 164 -5.65 -0.25 -13.06
CA TRP A 164 -6.89 -0.78 -13.62
C TRP A 164 -8.09 -0.46 -12.73
N GLN A 165 -7.99 -0.77 -11.43
CA GLN A 165 -9.03 -0.45 -10.46
C GLN A 165 -9.30 1.06 -10.42
N ARG A 166 -8.25 1.88 -10.34
CA ARG A 166 -8.37 3.34 -10.32
C ARG A 166 -9.03 3.87 -11.59
N ALA A 167 -8.74 3.29 -12.76
CA ALA A 167 -9.37 3.65 -14.03
C ALA A 167 -10.88 3.37 -14.01
N LEU A 168 -11.28 2.17 -13.58
CA LEU A 168 -12.69 1.79 -13.46
C LEU A 168 -13.45 2.67 -12.46
N GLU A 169 -12.89 2.87 -11.27
CA GLU A 169 -13.47 3.74 -10.24
C GLU A 169 -13.67 5.17 -10.76
N ARG A 170 -12.69 5.69 -11.49
CA ARG A 170 -12.74 7.05 -12.03
C ARG A 170 -13.74 7.17 -13.17
N ILE A 171 -13.76 6.21 -14.11
CA ILE A 171 -14.72 6.22 -15.23
C ILE A 171 -16.14 6.08 -14.69
N GLY A 172 -16.40 5.06 -13.87
CA GLY A 172 -17.72 4.84 -13.28
C GLY A 172 -18.19 6.01 -12.43
N GLY A 173 -17.33 6.52 -11.54
CA GLY A 173 -17.63 7.68 -10.71
C GLY A 173 -17.88 8.94 -11.53
N THR A 174 -17.13 9.17 -12.61
CA THR A 174 -17.31 10.36 -13.47
C THR A 174 -18.60 10.29 -14.27
N VAL A 175 -18.95 9.12 -14.82
CA VAL A 175 -20.19 8.96 -15.57
C VAL A 175 -21.39 9.13 -14.65
N LEU A 176 -21.44 8.41 -13.52
CA LEU A 176 -22.54 8.49 -12.57
C LEU A 176 -22.65 9.90 -11.96
N GLY A 177 -21.53 10.45 -11.49
CA GLY A 177 -21.48 11.79 -10.92
C GLY A 177 -21.78 12.89 -11.94
N GLY A 178 -21.41 12.70 -13.20
CA GLY A 178 -21.73 13.63 -14.28
C GLY A 178 -23.23 13.68 -14.57
N LEU A 179 -23.89 12.52 -14.64
CA LEU A 179 -25.35 12.43 -14.79
C LEU A 179 -26.08 13.14 -13.63
N VAL A 180 -25.67 12.87 -12.40
CA VAL A 180 -26.19 13.56 -11.21
C VAL A 180 -25.91 15.06 -11.29
N GLY A 181 -24.70 15.45 -11.70
CA GLY A 181 -24.26 16.84 -11.73
C GLY A 181 -25.08 17.72 -12.67
N ALA A 182 -25.38 17.21 -13.85
CA ALA A 182 -26.20 17.95 -14.80
C ALA A 182 -27.69 17.94 -14.46
N LEU A 183 -28.21 16.89 -13.80
CA LEU A 183 -29.55 16.96 -13.21
C LEU A 183 -29.62 18.06 -12.14
N LEU A 184 -28.65 18.08 -11.23
CA LEU A 184 -28.53 19.10 -10.19
C LEU A 184 -28.35 20.51 -10.78
N ALA A 185 -27.55 20.65 -11.84
CA ALA A 185 -27.33 21.94 -12.50
C ALA A 185 -28.61 22.49 -13.14
N GLN A 186 -29.46 21.64 -13.73
CA GLN A 186 -30.76 22.07 -14.24
C GLN A 186 -31.72 22.52 -13.13
N MET A 187 -31.64 21.90 -11.94
CA MET A 187 -32.47 22.29 -10.79
C MET A 187 -31.95 23.56 -10.11
N ALA A 188 -30.64 23.80 -10.13
CA ALA A 188 -29.98 24.89 -9.42
C ALA A 188 -29.85 26.15 -10.28
N THR A 189 -30.92 26.92 -10.38
CA THR A 189 -31.01 28.13 -11.22
C THR A 189 -30.37 29.38 -10.61
N THR A 190 -30.01 29.34 -9.31
CA THR A 190 -29.39 30.47 -8.61
C THR A 190 -28.03 30.09 -8.04
N PRO A 191 -27.08 31.04 -7.95
CA PRO A 191 -25.78 30.79 -7.33
C PRO A 191 -25.89 30.28 -5.89
N LEU A 192 -26.89 30.75 -5.14
CA LEU A 192 -27.14 30.29 -3.77
C LEU A 192 -27.54 28.80 -3.73
N MET A 193 -28.39 28.35 -4.65
CA MET A 193 -28.75 26.92 -4.76
C MET A 193 -27.55 26.07 -5.17
N GLN A 194 -26.71 26.56 -6.09
CA GLN A 194 -25.50 25.87 -6.50
C GLN A 194 -24.53 25.70 -5.32
N ILE A 195 -24.30 26.76 -4.53
CA ILE A 195 -23.47 26.71 -3.32
C ILE A 195 -24.07 25.74 -2.28
N ALA A 196 -25.38 25.77 -2.08
CA ALA A 196 -26.09 24.89 -1.16
C ALA A 196 -25.96 23.39 -1.53
N LEU A 197 -25.74 23.07 -2.81
CA LEU A 197 -25.47 21.71 -3.30
C LEU A 197 -23.97 21.35 -3.26
N ILE A 198 -23.10 22.30 -3.62
CA ILE A 198 -21.64 22.10 -3.62
C ILE A 198 -21.14 21.74 -2.22
N LEU A 199 -21.63 22.43 -1.19
CA LEU A 199 -21.16 22.25 0.19
C LEU A 199 -21.33 20.80 0.69
N PRO A 200 -22.54 20.20 0.70
CA PRO A 200 -22.71 18.81 1.15
C PRO A 200 -21.98 17.82 0.25
N LEU A 201 -21.96 18.01 -1.08
CA LEU A 201 -21.19 17.16 -2.00
C LEU A 201 -19.70 17.16 -1.67
N SER A 202 -19.14 18.31 -1.29
CA SER A 202 -17.74 18.43 -0.90
C SER A 202 -17.45 17.66 0.39
N ILE A 203 -18.28 17.85 1.42
CA ILE A 203 -18.10 17.20 2.72
C ILE A 203 -18.19 15.68 2.58
N VAL A 204 -19.26 15.19 1.94
CA VAL A 204 -19.51 13.76 1.75
C VAL A 204 -18.42 13.14 0.86
N GLY A 205 -18.07 13.81 -0.24
CA GLY A 205 -17.03 13.33 -1.16
C GLY A 205 -15.68 13.20 -0.45
N PHE A 206 -15.18 14.27 0.18
CA PHE A 206 -13.88 14.25 0.83
C PHE A 206 -13.83 13.32 2.04
N ALA A 207 -14.92 13.18 2.81
CA ALA A 207 -15.01 12.21 3.89
C ALA A 207 -14.91 10.76 3.37
N ALA A 208 -15.53 10.46 2.23
CA ALA A 208 -15.52 9.12 1.66
C ALA A 208 -14.22 8.78 0.90
N ARG A 209 -13.30 9.74 0.69
CA ARG A 209 -12.07 9.52 -0.10
C ARG A 209 -11.20 8.37 0.40
N GLN A 210 -11.12 8.18 1.71
CA GLN A 210 -10.34 7.09 2.31
C GLN A 210 -11.08 5.73 2.28
N VAL A 211 -12.41 5.75 2.15
CA VAL A 211 -13.27 4.56 2.17
C VAL A 211 -13.50 4.02 0.76
N SER A 212 -13.82 4.90 -0.19
CA SER A 212 -14.08 4.55 -1.59
C SER A 212 -13.71 5.70 -2.51
N TYR A 213 -12.67 5.49 -3.31
CA TYR A 213 -12.25 6.47 -4.31
C TYR A 213 -13.30 6.68 -5.40
N GLY A 214 -13.98 5.62 -5.85
CA GLY A 214 -15.05 5.73 -6.85
C GLY A 214 -16.20 6.60 -6.37
N PHE A 215 -16.62 6.43 -5.11
CA PHE A 215 -17.65 7.27 -4.51
C PHE A 215 -17.19 8.73 -4.35
N PHE A 216 -15.93 8.95 -3.94
CA PHE A 216 -15.34 10.29 -3.94
C PHE A 216 -15.42 10.95 -5.33
N VAL A 217 -15.07 10.25 -6.40
CA VAL A 217 -15.17 10.78 -7.77
C VAL A 217 -16.62 11.04 -8.18
N ALA A 218 -17.56 10.18 -7.75
CA ALA A 218 -18.99 10.35 -7.99
C ALA A 218 -19.56 11.61 -7.31
N CYS A 219 -19.03 12.02 -6.16
CA CYS A 219 -19.38 13.29 -5.51
C CYS A 219 -18.59 14.48 -6.06
N LEU A 220 -17.33 14.28 -6.44
CA LEU A 220 -16.45 15.33 -6.95
C LEU A 220 -16.88 15.83 -8.34
N THR A 221 -17.35 14.94 -9.19
CA THR A 221 -17.79 15.28 -10.55
C THR A 221 -18.96 16.26 -10.59
N PRO A 222 -20.10 16.03 -9.91
CA PRO A 222 -21.21 16.97 -9.87
C PRO A 222 -20.81 18.29 -9.21
N LEU A 223 -19.94 18.23 -8.19
CA LEU A 223 -19.36 19.42 -7.58
C LEU A 223 -18.61 20.27 -8.60
N ILE A 224 -17.79 19.66 -9.47
CA ILE A 224 -17.05 20.39 -10.51
C ILE A 224 -17.99 20.97 -11.56
N VAL A 225 -19.04 20.24 -11.96
CA VAL A 225 -20.03 20.75 -12.92
C VAL A 225 -20.73 21.99 -12.37
N LEU A 226 -21.22 21.93 -11.12
CA LEU A 226 -21.86 23.07 -10.47
C LEU A 226 -20.89 24.24 -10.29
N LEU A 227 -19.61 23.97 -9.96
CA LEU A 227 -18.60 25.01 -9.82
C LEU A 227 -18.31 25.71 -11.16
N ILE A 228 -18.28 24.97 -12.28
CA ILE A 228 -18.11 25.55 -13.61
C ILE A 228 -19.31 26.44 -13.96
N GLU A 229 -20.54 26.01 -13.64
CA GLU A 229 -21.75 26.81 -13.87
C GLU A 229 -21.72 28.13 -13.08
N VAL A 230 -21.17 28.12 -11.85
CA VAL A 230 -20.97 29.34 -11.04
C VAL A 230 -19.92 30.27 -11.68
N ILE A 231 -18.79 29.73 -12.16
CA ILE A 231 -17.65 30.52 -12.66
C ILE A 231 -17.88 31.03 -14.08
N THR A 232 -18.51 30.22 -14.92
CA THR A 232 -18.75 30.53 -16.34
C THR A 232 -20.18 30.13 -16.72
N PRO A 233 -21.17 30.96 -16.33
CA PRO A 233 -22.57 30.69 -16.61
C PRO A 233 -22.83 30.54 -18.11
N GLY A 234 -23.66 29.57 -18.50
CA GLY A 234 -24.11 29.42 -19.88
C GLY A 234 -23.35 28.42 -20.75
N HIS A 235 -22.37 27.69 -20.21
CA HIS A 235 -21.95 26.43 -20.84
C HIS A 235 -23.08 25.40 -20.70
N SER A 236 -23.33 24.59 -21.73
CA SER A 236 -24.26 23.48 -21.57
C SER A 236 -23.68 22.51 -20.54
N SER A 237 -24.34 22.32 -19.39
CA SER A 237 -23.85 21.39 -18.37
C SER A 237 -23.68 19.96 -18.93
N TRP A 238 -24.40 19.62 -20.00
CA TRP A 238 -24.19 18.37 -20.74
C TRP A 238 -22.89 18.31 -21.54
N GLU A 239 -22.43 19.42 -22.10
CA GLU A 239 -21.13 19.48 -22.77
C GLU A 239 -20.01 19.24 -21.75
N VAL A 240 -20.07 19.90 -20.59
CA VAL A 240 -19.12 19.73 -19.49
C VAL A 240 -19.05 18.25 -19.06
N VAL A 241 -20.20 17.62 -18.84
CA VAL A 241 -20.29 16.20 -18.46
C VAL A 241 -19.76 15.28 -19.57
N GLY A 242 -20.13 15.53 -20.83
CA GLY A 242 -19.70 14.75 -21.98
C GLY A 242 -18.18 14.81 -22.16
N MET A 243 -17.60 16.01 -22.10
CA MET A 243 -16.15 16.19 -22.19
C MET A 243 -15.42 15.57 -21.00
N ARG A 244 -16.01 15.61 -19.80
CA ARG A 244 -15.45 14.98 -18.59
C ARG A 244 -15.41 13.47 -18.74
N ALA A 245 -16.50 12.87 -19.21
CA ALA A 245 -16.57 11.43 -19.46
C ALA A 245 -15.57 11.00 -20.54
N LEU A 246 -15.52 11.73 -21.66
CA LEU A 246 -14.61 11.45 -22.77
C LEU A 246 -13.14 11.47 -22.33
N PHE A 247 -12.67 12.56 -21.71
CA PHE A 247 -11.28 12.66 -21.25
C PHE A 247 -10.95 11.70 -20.11
N THR A 248 -11.95 11.31 -19.32
CA THR A 248 -11.75 10.30 -18.28
C THR A 248 -11.57 8.90 -18.85
N ILE A 249 -12.37 8.54 -19.86
CA ILE A 249 -12.23 7.26 -20.58
C ILE A 249 -10.89 7.23 -21.33
N LEU A 250 -10.56 8.27 -22.09
CA LEU A 250 -9.31 8.36 -22.83
C LEU A 250 -8.09 8.33 -21.90
N GLY A 251 -8.08 9.17 -20.86
CA GLY A 251 -6.98 9.21 -19.90
C GLY A 251 -6.83 7.90 -19.11
N GLY A 252 -7.95 7.27 -18.76
CA GLY A 252 -7.95 5.95 -18.13
C GLY A 252 -7.40 4.86 -19.04
N LEU A 253 -7.81 4.83 -20.31
CA LEU A 253 -7.29 3.89 -21.31
C LEU A 253 -5.80 4.10 -21.53
N ILE A 254 -5.35 5.34 -21.71
CA ILE A 254 -3.92 5.68 -21.85
C ILE A 254 -3.15 5.19 -20.64
N ALA A 255 -3.62 5.44 -19.41
CA ALA A 255 -2.94 5.00 -18.20
C ALA A 255 -2.81 3.47 -18.12
N VAL A 256 -3.88 2.74 -18.41
CA VAL A 256 -3.89 1.26 -18.40
C VAL A 256 -2.97 0.70 -19.49
N VAL A 257 -3.11 1.16 -20.73
CA VAL A 257 -2.29 0.70 -21.87
C VAL A 257 -0.82 1.00 -21.63
N SER A 258 -0.51 2.18 -21.09
CA SER A 258 0.87 2.56 -20.75
C SER A 258 1.45 1.65 -19.67
N CYS A 259 0.66 1.26 -18.66
CA CYS A 259 1.11 0.31 -17.64
C CYS A 259 1.36 -1.11 -18.21
N LEU A 260 0.67 -1.49 -19.29
CA LEU A 260 0.90 -2.77 -19.98
C LEU A 260 2.14 -2.73 -20.87
N LEU A 261 2.32 -1.66 -21.65
CA LEU A 261 3.41 -1.54 -22.62
C LEU A 261 4.73 -1.15 -21.98
N LEU A 262 4.71 -0.23 -21.01
CA LEU A 262 5.91 0.31 -20.37
C LEU A 262 6.17 -0.44 -19.06
N TRP A 263 6.95 -1.52 -19.16
CA TRP A 263 7.51 -2.26 -18.03
C TRP A 263 6.45 -2.79 -17.05
N PRO A 264 5.66 -3.81 -17.44
CA PRO A 264 4.63 -4.35 -16.56
C PRO A 264 5.26 -4.91 -15.28
N ILE A 265 4.72 -4.48 -14.14
CA ILE A 265 5.09 -4.97 -12.81
C ILE A 265 3.91 -5.78 -12.30
N TRP A 266 4.04 -7.10 -12.40
CA TRP A 266 3.04 -8.04 -11.92
C TRP A 266 3.24 -8.29 -10.42
N GLU A 267 2.28 -7.87 -9.60
CA GLU A 267 2.27 -8.06 -8.13
C GLU A 267 2.61 -9.48 -7.66
N PRO A 268 2.13 -10.58 -8.29
CA PRO A 268 2.40 -11.93 -7.80
C PRO A 268 3.88 -12.30 -7.79
N ASP A 269 4.67 -11.76 -8.71
CA ASP A 269 6.08 -12.09 -8.83
C ASP A 269 6.95 -11.30 -7.85
N GLN A 270 6.55 -10.08 -7.50
CA GLN A 270 7.21 -9.28 -6.48
C GLN A 270 6.96 -9.85 -5.08
N VAL A 271 5.70 -10.18 -4.74
CA VAL A 271 5.38 -10.78 -3.44
C VAL A 271 6.11 -12.12 -3.26
N ARG A 272 6.15 -12.96 -4.30
CA ARG A 272 6.92 -14.22 -4.24
C ARG A 272 8.43 -14.01 -4.11
N LYS A 273 9.00 -13.03 -4.82
CA LYS A 273 10.43 -12.71 -4.71
C LYS A 273 10.79 -12.15 -3.33
N GLU A 274 9.97 -11.26 -2.79
CA GLU A 274 10.20 -10.68 -1.46
C GLU A 274 9.98 -11.72 -0.36
N LEU A 275 8.98 -12.61 -0.49
CA LEU A 275 8.81 -13.73 0.43
C LEU A 275 10.02 -14.67 0.39
N ARG A 276 10.56 -14.99 -0.79
CA ARG A 276 11.78 -15.81 -0.93
C ARG A 276 12.99 -15.14 -0.31
N ARG A 277 13.15 -13.82 -0.49
CA ARG A 277 14.23 -13.05 0.16
C ARG A 277 14.08 -13.06 1.67
N ALA A 278 12.89 -12.80 2.19
CA ALA A 278 12.62 -12.85 3.62
C ALA A 278 12.94 -14.23 4.20
N LEU A 279 12.49 -15.31 3.54
CA LEU A 279 12.80 -16.68 3.94
C LEU A 279 14.31 -16.97 3.91
N ALA A 280 15.02 -16.54 2.87
CA ALA A 280 16.48 -16.72 2.76
C ALA A 280 17.24 -15.95 3.85
N SER A 281 16.84 -14.71 4.14
CA SER A 281 17.43 -13.90 5.21
C SER A 281 17.17 -14.51 6.59
N HIS A 282 15.97 -15.05 6.83
CA HIS A 282 15.67 -15.76 8.07
C HIS A 282 16.45 -17.07 8.21
N ALA A 283 16.64 -17.81 7.11
CA ALA A 283 17.45 -19.03 7.10
C ALA A 283 18.93 -18.73 7.42
N ALA A 284 19.53 -17.74 6.75
CA ALA A 284 20.91 -17.32 7.01
C ALA A 284 21.09 -16.82 8.45
N PHE A 285 20.11 -16.12 9.01
CA PHE A 285 20.13 -15.72 10.42
C PHE A 285 20.07 -16.92 11.35
N ALA A 286 19.20 -17.90 11.07
CA ALA A 286 19.10 -19.11 11.88
C ALA A 286 20.41 -19.90 11.86
N GLU A 287 21.05 -20.01 10.70
CA GLU A 287 22.37 -20.63 10.56
C GLU A 287 23.45 -19.89 11.38
N ALA A 288 23.52 -18.56 11.28
CA ALA A 288 24.47 -17.77 12.06
C ALA A 288 24.25 -17.88 13.58
N ALA A 289 22.99 -17.85 14.01
CA ALA A 289 22.63 -17.98 15.43
C ALA A 289 22.94 -19.37 15.99
N LEU A 290 22.88 -20.41 15.15
CA LEU A 290 23.23 -21.79 15.51
C LEU A 290 24.74 -22.01 15.53
N ALA A 291 25.48 -21.43 14.58
CA ALA A 291 26.94 -21.50 14.53
C ALA A 291 27.59 -20.89 15.79
N ASP A 292 27.04 -19.79 16.29
CA ASP A 292 27.43 -19.12 17.54
C ASP A 292 27.16 -19.97 18.82
N THR A 293 26.43 -21.08 18.68
CA THR A 293 26.13 -22.00 19.79
C THR A 293 26.89 -23.32 19.75
N ALA A 294 27.73 -23.52 18.72
CA ALA A 294 28.61 -24.69 18.66
C ALA A 294 29.74 -24.54 19.71
N PRO A 295 29.96 -25.54 20.60
CA PRO A 295 31.09 -25.50 21.51
C PRO A 295 32.41 -25.51 20.70
N PRO A 296 33.46 -24.82 21.17
CA PRO A 296 34.76 -24.86 20.49
C PRO A 296 35.21 -26.32 20.41
N GLU A 297 35.61 -26.75 19.21
CA GLU A 297 36.22 -28.05 18.98
C GLU A 297 37.40 -28.20 19.94
N ARG A 298 37.32 -29.19 20.83
CA ARG A 298 38.43 -29.54 21.72
C ARG A 298 39.44 -30.32 20.88
N GLU A 299 40.56 -29.67 20.55
CA GLU A 299 41.81 -30.34 20.16
C GLU A 299 42.34 -31.23 21.30
#